data_AF-X6C4W6-F1
#
_entry.id   AF-X6C4W6-F1
#
_cell.length_a   1.000
_cell.length_b   1.000
_cell.length_c   1.000
_cell.angle_alpha   90.00
_cell.angle_beta   90.00
_cell.angle_gamma   90.00
#
_symmetry.space_group_name_H-M   'P 1'
#
loop_
_entity.id
_entity.type
_entity.pdbx_description
1 polymer ?
#
loop_
_entity_poly.entity_id
_entity_poly.type
_entity_poly.pdbx_seq_one_letter_code
_entity_poly.pdbx_strand_id
1 'polypeptide(L)' 'MVGFDFDSPPADGAEANLSAECERQLLPLVRGIVEAAVAAGWSQEDVLLAMVELSWDLYEKRRGDL' A
#
# COMPACT_ATOMS: atom_id res chain seq x y z
N MET A 1 -1.66 4.20 -16.02
CA MET A 1 -2.28 3.53 -14.86
C MET A 1 -1.34 2.41 -14.47
N VAL A 2 -0.89 2.36 -13.22
CA VAL A 2 -0.09 1.23 -12.76
C VAL A 2 -1.03 0.04 -12.63
N GLY A 3 -0.70 -1.07 -13.29
CA GLY A 3 -1.42 -2.33 -13.16
C GLY A 3 -0.95 -3.08 -11.91
N PHE A 4 -1.87 -3.79 -11.27
CA PHE A 4 -1.56 -4.73 -10.21
C PHE A 4 -1.78 -6.15 -10.74
N ASP A 5 -0.73 -6.96 -10.76
CA ASP A 5 -0.70 -8.29 -11.34
C ASP A 5 -0.66 -9.34 -10.21
N PHE A 6 -1.83 -9.81 -9.79
CA PHE A 6 -1.96 -10.91 -8.83
C PHE A 6 -1.99 -12.24 -9.60
N ASP A 7 -0.97 -13.08 -9.41
CA ASP A 7 -0.80 -14.32 -10.18
C ASP A 7 -1.92 -15.35 -9.93
N SER A 8 -2.26 -15.60 -8.66
CA SER A 8 -3.33 -16.54 -8.28
C SER A 8 -3.85 -16.26 -6.87
N PRO A 9 -5.13 -16.59 -6.58
CA PRO A 9 -5.64 -16.55 -5.20
C PRO A 9 -4.75 -17.38 -4.28
N PRO A 10 -4.40 -16.88 -3.10
CA PRO A 10 -3.46 -17.56 -2.25
C PRO A 10 -4.11 -18.82 -1.65
N ALA A 11 -3.44 -19.97 -1.75
CA ALA A 11 -3.96 -21.28 -1.29
C ALA A 11 -4.07 -21.36 0.25
N ASP A 12 -5.06 -22.10 0.76
CA ASP A 12 -5.46 -22.20 2.18
C ASP A 12 -4.29 -22.04 3.19
N GLY A 13 -4.38 -21.03 4.07
CA GLY A 13 -3.30 -20.62 4.99
C GLY A 13 -2.51 -19.37 4.57
N ALA A 14 -3.19 -18.45 3.87
CA ALA A 14 -2.63 -17.65 2.79
C ALA A 14 -2.41 -16.15 3.09
N GLU A 15 -2.65 -15.70 4.33
CA GLU A 15 -2.52 -14.28 4.70
C GLU A 15 -1.10 -13.76 4.48
N ALA A 16 -0.09 -14.57 4.79
CA ALA A 16 1.31 -14.25 4.53
C ALA A 16 1.62 -14.12 3.03
N ASN A 17 0.98 -14.95 2.19
CA ASN A 17 1.14 -14.90 0.73
C ASN A 17 0.47 -13.64 0.15
N LEU A 18 -0.70 -13.24 0.67
CA LEU A 18 -1.38 -12.03 0.24
C LEU A 18 -0.60 -10.77 0.63
N SER A 19 -0.12 -10.68 1.88
CA SER A 19 0.66 -9.53 2.34
C SER A 19 1.96 -9.38 1.56
N ALA A 20 2.68 -10.47 1.32
CA ALA A 20 3.93 -10.45 0.54
C ALA A 20 3.69 -10.01 -0.91
N GLU A 21 2.58 -10.45 -1.51
CA GLU A 21 2.24 -10.10 -2.89
C GLU A 21 1.78 -8.64 -3.02
N CYS A 22 0.98 -8.16 -2.07
CA CYS A 22 0.64 -6.74 -1.96
C CYS A 22 1.89 -5.88 -1.76
N GLU A 23 2.81 -6.30 -0.87
CA GLU A 23 4.06 -5.57 -0.64
C GLU A 23 4.91 -5.51 -1.91
N ARG A 24 5.11 -6.65 -2.60
CA ARG A 24 5.89 -6.73 -3.85
C ARG A 24 5.44 -5.68 -4.88
N GLN A 25 4.14 -5.47 -4.99
CA GLN A 25 3.55 -4.58 -6.00
C GLN A 25 3.41 -3.12 -5.51
N LEU A 26 3.10 -2.90 -4.24
CA LEU A 26 2.89 -1.55 -3.68
C LEU A 26 4.18 -0.87 -3.26
N LEU A 27 5.19 -1.63 -2.81
CA LEU A 27 6.43 -1.07 -2.27
C LEU A 27 7.15 -0.13 -3.25
N PRO A 28 7.26 -0.42 -4.56
CA PRO A 28 7.85 0.53 -5.51
C PRO A 28 7.06 1.85 -5.60
N LEU A 29 5.72 1.80 -5.52
CA LEU A 29 4.87 2.99 -5.56
C LEU A 29 5.02 3.83 -4.29
N VAL A 30 4.97 3.17 -3.13
CA VAL A 30 5.16 3.82 -1.82
C VAL A 30 6.52 4.51 -1.77
N ARG A 31 7.60 3.83 -2.21
CA ARG A 31 8.93 4.42 -2.28
C ARG A 31 8.98 5.64 -3.20
N GLY A 32 8.41 5.55 -4.40
CA GLY A 32 8.38 6.68 -5.33
C GLY A 32 7.64 7.91 -4.76
N ILE A 33 6.53 7.70 -4.04
CA ILE A 33 5.79 8.78 -3.37
C ILE A 33 6.64 9.40 -2.26
N VAL A 34 7.23 8.58 -1.39
CA VAL A 34 8.05 9.03 -0.26
C VAL A 34 9.28 9.81 -0.76
N GLU A 35 10.00 9.28 -1.74
CA GLU A 35 11.17 9.94 -2.34
C GLU A 35 10.81 11.29 -2.95
N ALA A 36 9.69 11.38 -3.69
CA ALA A 36 9.22 12.63 -4.29
C ALA A 36 8.81 13.66 -3.22
N ALA A 37 8.12 13.24 -2.17
CA ALA A 37 7.70 14.12 -1.08
C ALA A 37 8.91 14.65 -0.28
N VAL A 38 9.86 13.78 0.04
CA VAL A 38 11.10 14.16 0.72
C VAL A 38 11.93 15.12 -0.15
N ALA A 39 12.02 14.88 -1.47
CA ALA A 39 12.68 15.80 -2.40
C ALA A 39 11.99 17.18 -2.45
N ALA A 40 10.68 17.24 -2.18
CA ALA A 40 9.93 18.48 -2.05
C ALA A 40 10.05 19.13 -0.66
N GLY A 41 10.84 18.55 0.26
CA GLY A 41 11.12 19.11 1.59
C GLY A 41 10.20 18.62 2.71
N TRP A 42 9.40 17.58 2.48
CA TRP A 42 8.51 17.02 3.49
C TRP A 42 9.26 16.06 4.42
N SER A 43 8.80 15.94 5.66
CA SER A 43 9.31 14.94 6.61
C SER A 43 8.95 13.53 6.14
N GLN A 44 9.95 12.66 6.03
CA GLN A 44 9.74 11.25 5.66
C GLN A 44 8.79 10.54 6.65
N GLU A 45 8.92 10.83 7.93
CA GLU A 45 8.09 10.23 8.99
C GLU A 45 6.63 10.64 8.84
N ASP A 46 6.37 11.94 8.64
CA ASP A 46 5.00 12.46 8.48
C ASP A 46 4.35 11.93 7.19
N VAL A 47 5.12 11.80 6.11
CA VAL A 47 4.63 11.23 4.84
C VAL A 47 4.24 9.77 5.02
N LEU A 48 5.09 8.97 5.68
CA LEU A 48 4.79 7.56 5.96
C LEU A 48 3.56 7.42 6.87
N LEU A 49 3.45 8.24 7.90
CA LEU A 49 2.28 8.26 8.80
C LEU A 49 1.00 8.59 8.03
N ALA A 50 1.03 9.64 7.20
CA ALA A 50 -0.11 10.03 6.37
C ALA A 50 -0.53 8.93 5.38
N MET A 51 0.43 8.17 4.83
CA MET A 51 0.10 7.02 3.97
C MET A 51 -0.61 5.89 4.71
N VAL A 52 -0.22 5.61 5.96
CA VAL A 52 -0.91 4.64 6.82
C VAL A 52 -2.33 5.11 7.14
N GLU A 53 -2.50 6.36 7.54
CA GLU A 53 -3.80 6.95 7.85
C GLU A 53 -4.73 6.91 6.63
N LEU A 54 -4.24 7.30 5.45
CA LEU A 54 -5.00 7.25 4.21
C LEU A 54 -5.42 5.82 3.85
N SER A 55 -4.51 4.86 3.95
CA SER A 55 -4.79 3.45 3.63
C SER A 55 -5.86 2.88 4.56
N TRP A 56 -5.80 3.24 5.85
CA TRP A 56 -6.78 2.84 6.85
C TRP A 56 -8.17 3.46 6.60
N ASP A 57 -8.23 4.76 6.32
CA ASP A 57 -9.48 5.47 5.99
C ASP A 57 -10.17 4.87 4.75
N LEU A 58 -9.39 4.53 3.71
CA LEU A 58 -9.93 3.87 2.51
C LEU A 58 -10.47 2.47 2.80
N TYR A 59 -9.80 1.70 3.67
CA TYR A 59 -10.29 0.41 4.12
C TYR A 59 -11.61 0.54 4.90
N GLU A 60 -11.66 1.43 5.90
CA GLU A 60 -12.85 1.65 6.73
C GLU A 60 -14.06 2.07 5.88
N LYS A 61 -13.84 2.92 4.87
CA LYS A 61 -14.88 3.32 3.91
C LYS A 61 -15.42 2.14 3.11
N ARG A 62 -14.54 1.25 2.63
CA ARG A 62 -14.95 0.04 1.89
C ARG A 62 -15.52 -1.06 2.76
N ARG A 63 -15.20 -1.10 4.06
CA ARG A 63 -15.75 -2.12 4.97
C ARG A 63 -17.26 -2.02 5.12
N GLY A 64 -17.85 -0.84 4.89
CA GLY A 64 -19.31 -0.69 4.83
C GLY A 64 -19.94 -1.29 3.56
N ASP A 65 -19.16 -1.49 2.50
CA ASP A 65 -19.59 -1.99 1.20
C ASP A 65 -19.33 -3.51 1.00
N LEU A 66 -18.55 -4.13 1.90
CA LEU A 66 -18.19 -5.55 1.93
C LEU A 66 -19.11 -6.34 2.88
#